data_AF-A0A1F9D9R2-F1
#
_entry.id   AF-A0A1F9D9R2-F1
#
_cell.length_a   1.000
_cell.length_b   1.000
_cell.length_c   1.000
_cell.angle_alpha   90.00
_cell.angle_beta   90.00
_cell.angle_gamma   90.00
#
_symmetry.space_group_name_H-M   'P 1'
#
loop_
_entity.id
_entity.type
_entity.pdbx_description
1 polymer ?
#
loop_
_entity_poly.entity_id
_entity_poly.type
_entity_poly.pdbx_seq_one_letter_code
_entity_poly.pdbx_strand_id
1 'polypeptide(L)'
;MSDDSYTFLDTDLHIHRLDFDPPVRTAAEAVFETNHPTAISAFSLVELKGNYIQNLILVHRKISDSDSFERAFAKIRSSGGRRSSLMFAQLISLLGGVDYPINPWPEARRQLLTYLDAQIAVSWEEFRSSIDKIFDDLECTRATEPPTDDGERWSAVVPHCTKANTRCTVVSYVARHIDNLKRLLEALSSLNPADITKELRSIRKVAAETLKNTYPWEGTTCRSVGDLLIGLQSNSGKVLISSNYKGVFCKSSG
;
A
#
# COMPACT_ATOMS: atom_id res chain seq x y z
N MET A 1 -30.89 10.70 0.42
CA MET A 1 -29.42 10.86 0.44
C MET A 1 -28.98 10.29 1.77
N SER A 2 -28.47 9.05 1.81
CA SER A 2 -27.99 8.47 3.06
C SER A 2 -26.68 9.19 3.42
N ASP A 3 -26.69 9.79 4.60
CA ASP A 3 -25.58 10.47 5.23
C ASP A 3 -24.58 9.42 5.75
N ASP A 4 -23.99 8.66 4.83
CA ASP A 4 -22.98 7.69 5.22
C ASP A 4 -21.66 8.44 5.33
N SER A 5 -21.41 8.99 6.52
CA SER A 5 -20.17 9.67 6.76
C SER A 5 -19.04 8.67 6.99
N TYR A 6 -18.34 8.32 5.92
CA TYR A 6 -17.18 7.44 5.99
C TYR A 6 -15.90 8.21 6.31
N THR A 7 -15.01 7.55 7.05
CA THR A 7 -13.65 8.01 7.31
C THR A 7 -12.70 7.10 6.52
N PHE A 8 -11.87 7.69 5.67
CA PHE A 8 -10.96 6.96 4.79
C PHE A 8 -9.67 6.58 5.52
N LEU A 9 -9.19 5.37 5.27
CA LEU A 9 -7.90 4.88 5.70
C LEU A 9 -6.90 4.96 4.54
N ASP A 10 -5.76 5.58 4.80
CA ASP A 10 -4.58 5.51 3.95
C ASP A 10 -3.87 4.16 4.12
N THR A 11 -3.29 3.64 3.04
CA THR A 11 -2.61 2.35 3.03
C THR A 11 -1.46 2.29 4.02
N ASP A 12 -0.73 3.40 4.17
CA ASP A 12 0.44 3.46 5.04
C ASP A 12 0.08 3.20 6.51
N LEU A 13 -1.09 3.65 6.96
CA LEU A 13 -1.53 3.38 8.33
C LEU A 13 -1.80 1.87 8.52
N HIS A 14 -2.41 1.21 7.53
CA HIS A 14 -2.61 -0.24 7.61
C HIS A 14 -1.29 -1.00 7.54
N ILE A 15 -0.39 -0.60 6.65
CA ILE A 15 0.97 -1.16 6.58
C ILE A 15 1.69 -1.00 7.91
N HIS A 16 1.52 0.14 8.59
CA HIS A 16 2.11 0.36 9.91
C HIS A 16 1.50 -0.50 11.01
N ARG A 17 0.20 -0.82 10.94
CA ARG A 17 -0.42 -1.83 11.83
C ARG A 17 0.15 -3.23 11.63
N LEU A 18 0.62 -3.51 10.42
CA LEU A 18 1.35 -4.73 10.08
C LEU A 18 2.87 -4.57 10.26
N ASP A 19 3.35 -3.46 10.83
CA ASP A 19 4.77 -3.21 11.02
C ASP A 19 5.34 -4.14 12.10
N PHE A 20 6.61 -4.47 11.89
CA PHE A 20 7.37 -5.30 12.81
C PHE A 20 7.86 -4.51 14.02
N ASP A 21 8.08 -3.20 13.91
CA ASP A 21 8.51 -2.31 14.98
C ASP A 21 7.35 -2.06 15.97
N PRO A 22 7.38 -2.59 17.22
CA PRO A 22 6.25 -2.49 18.14
C PRO A 22 5.81 -1.05 18.43
N PRO A 23 6.72 -0.09 18.72
CA PRO A 23 6.37 1.33 18.75
C PRO A 23 5.57 1.85 17.54
N VAL A 24 5.97 1.51 16.31
CA VAL A 24 5.27 1.93 15.09
C VAL A 24 3.90 1.29 15.00
N ARG A 25 3.81 -0.02 15.25
CA ARG A 25 2.57 -0.79 15.24
C ARG A 25 1.58 -0.29 16.28
N THR A 26 1.99 -0.15 17.53
CA THR A 26 1.14 0.34 18.62
C THR A 26 0.63 1.75 18.34
N ALA A 27 1.48 2.63 17.79
CA ALA A 27 1.05 3.98 17.40
C ALA A 27 -0.01 3.93 16.29
N ALA A 28 0.18 3.07 15.29
CA ALA A 28 -0.77 2.89 14.19
C ALA A 28 -2.10 2.27 14.64
N GLU A 29 -2.04 1.27 15.53
CA GLU A 29 -3.22 0.68 16.17
C GLU A 29 -4.00 1.73 16.97
N ALA A 30 -3.32 2.55 17.79
CA ALA A 30 -3.98 3.61 18.55
C ALA A 30 -4.67 4.64 17.65
N VAL A 31 -4.05 5.03 16.52
CA VAL A 31 -4.68 5.92 15.54
C VAL A 31 -5.89 5.25 14.90
N PHE A 32 -5.80 3.96 14.55
CA PHE A 32 -6.91 3.22 13.96
C PHE A 32 -8.10 3.09 14.92
N GLU A 33 -7.85 2.69 16.18
CA GLU A 33 -8.87 2.59 17.23
C GLU A 33 -9.47 3.94 17.60
N THR A 34 -8.73 5.04 17.52
CA THR A 34 -9.28 6.36 17.84
C THR A 34 -10.21 6.87 16.73
N ASN A 35 -9.88 6.60 15.47
CA ASN A 35 -10.57 7.21 14.32
C ASN A 35 -11.58 6.29 13.66
N HIS A 36 -11.53 4.98 13.93
CA HIS A 36 -12.38 3.94 13.37
C HIS A 36 -12.66 4.15 11.87
N PRO A 37 -11.63 4.17 11.01
CA PRO A 37 -11.84 4.39 9.60
C PRO A 37 -12.67 3.25 9.00
N THR A 38 -13.70 3.61 8.24
CA THR A 38 -14.71 2.68 7.70
C THR A 38 -14.61 2.49 6.20
N ALA A 39 -13.70 3.22 5.53
CA ALA A 39 -13.53 3.16 4.08
C ALA A 39 -12.07 3.11 3.65
N ILE A 40 -11.80 2.47 2.51
CA ILE A 40 -10.53 2.57 1.78
C ILE A 40 -10.75 2.86 0.30
N SER A 41 -9.70 3.36 -0.34
CA SER A 41 -9.57 3.40 -1.79
C SER A 41 -9.24 2.01 -2.34
N ALA A 42 -9.76 1.68 -3.53
CA ALA A 42 -9.30 0.53 -4.29
C ALA A 42 -7.77 0.57 -4.56
N PHE A 43 -7.19 1.76 -4.74
CA PHE A 43 -5.73 1.90 -4.87
C PHE A 43 -4.99 1.53 -3.60
N SER A 44 -5.60 1.64 -2.42
CA SER A 44 -4.97 1.17 -1.19
C SER A 44 -4.75 -0.33 -1.19
N LEU A 45 -5.64 -1.12 -1.80
CA LEU A 45 -5.42 -2.56 -2.02
C LEU A 45 -4.25 -2.82 -2.97
N VAL A 46 -4.14 -2.03 -4.04
CA VAL A 46 -3.02 -2.11 -4.99
C VAL A 46 -1.70 -1.80 -4.29
N GLU A 47 -1.67 -0.80 -3.43
CA GLU A 47 -0.48 -0.43 -2.65
C GLU A 47 -0.11 -1.47 -1.61
N LEU A 48 -1.06 -2.03 -0.87
CA LEU A 48 -0.78 -3.15 0.04
C LEU A 48 -0.15 -4.31 -0.72
N LYS A 49 -0.75 -4.68 -1.86
CA LYS A 49 -0.29 -5.79 -2.70
C LYS A 49 1.11 -5.54 -3.26
N GLY A 50 1.32 -4.40 -3.89
CA GLY A 50 2.60 -4.01 -4.53
C GLY A 50 3.72 -3.65 -3.55
N ASN A 51 3.40 -3.44 -2.27
CA ASN A 51 4.39 -3.07 -1.26
C ASN A 51 4.61 -4.15 -0.22
N TYR A 52 3.60 -4.49 0.57
CA TYR A 52 3.77 -5.40 1.70
C TYR A 52 3.81 -6.85 1.24
N ILE A 53 2.76 -7.30 0.55
CA ILE A 53 2.63 -8.70 0.09
C ILE A 53 3.74 -9.05 -0.89
N GLN A 54 4.07 -8.18 -1.85
CA GLN A 54 5.15 -8.43 -2.79
C GLN A 54 6.53 -8.62 -2.11
N ASN A 55 6.78 -7.96 -0.97
CA ASN A 55 8.00 -8.19 -0.19
C ASN A 55 7.97 -9.53 0.56
N LEU A 56 6.82 -9.94 1.12
CA LEU A 56 6.67 -11.28 1.70
C LEU A 56 6.94 -12.38 0.66
N ILE A 57 6.37 -12.24 -0.54
CA ILE A 57 6.60 -13.15 -1.68
C ILE A 57 8.08 -13.17 -2.07
N LEU A 58 8.75 -12.01 -2.08
CA LEU A 58 10.18 -11.95 -2.36
C LEU A 58 10.98 -12.76 -1.33
N VAL A 59 10.70 -12.56 -0.04
CA VAL A 59 11.35 -13.29 1.06
C VAL A 59 11.09 -14.79 0.93
N HIS A 60 9.83 -15.19 0.73
CA HIS A 60 9.42 -16.59 0.50
C HIS A 60 10.24 -17.24 -0.61
N ARG A 61 10.26 -16.62 -1.79
CA ARG A 61 11.03 -17.12 -2.93
C ARG A 61 12.52 -17.26 -2.61
N LYS A 62 13.14 -16.27 -1.96
CA LYS A 62 14.58 -16.34 -1.63
C LYS A 62 14.91 -17.45 -0.64
N ILE A 63 14.03 -17.74 0.30
CA ILE A 63 14.17 -18.87 1.24
C ILE A 63 14.01 -20.19 0.49
N SER A 64 12.96 -20.31 -0.32
CA SER A 64 12.65 -21.51 -1.09
C SER A 64 13.80 -21.90 -2.03
N ASP A 65 14.35 -20.92 -2.75
CA ASP A 65 15.44 -21.10 -3.73
C ASP A 65 16.83 -21.34 -3.08
N SER A 66 16.92 -21.46 -1.75
CA SER A 66 18.20 -21.52 -1.05
C SER A 66 18.44 -22.86 -0.35
N ASP A 67 19.65 -23.37 -0.52
CA ASP A 67 20.17 -24.60 0.07
C ASP A 67 20.79 -24.41 1.46
N SER A 68 20.96 -23.17 1.91
CA SER A 68 21.32 -22.83 3.29
C SER A 68 20.69 -21.52 3.76
N PHE A 69 20.65 -21.33 5.08
CA PHE A 69 20.16 -20.10 5.72
C PHE A 69 20.98 -18.87 5.32
N GLU A 70 22.31 -18.99 5.32
CA GLU A 70 23.23 -17.90 4.99
C GLU A 70 23.02 -17.42 3.56
N ARG A 71 22.76 -18.35 2.62
CA ARG A 71 22.44 -18.00 1.24
C ARG A 71 21.09 -17.33 1.10
N ALA A 72 20.06 -17.79 1.82
CA ALA A 72 18.77 -17.13 1.86
C ALA A 72 18.92 -15.68 2.36
N PHE A 73 19.59 -15.49 3.49
CA PHE A 73 19.85 -14.18 4.08
C PHE A 73 20.64 -13.26 3.13
N ALA A 74 21.71 -13.77 2.52
CA ALA A 74 22.51 -13.01 1.56
C ALA A 74 21.68 -12.54 0.35
N LYS A 75 20.82 -13.40 -0.20
CA LYS A 75 19.93 -13.05 -1.32
C LYS A 75 18.87 -12.01 -0.94
N ILE A 76 18.30 -12.11 0.26
CA ILE A 76 17.32 -11.14 0.77
C ILE A 76 17.99 -9.78 0.94
N ARG A 77 19.18 -9.74 1.57
CA ARG A 77 19.93 -8.51 1.78
C ARG A 77 20.37 -7.85 0.47
N SER A 78 20.79 -8.65 -0.52
CA SER A 78 21.30 -8.11 -1.79
C SER A 78 20.22 -7.60 -2.73
N SER A 79 19.02 -8.20 -2.73
CA SER A 79 17.99 -7.92 -3.73
C SER A 79 16.63 -7.48 -3.18
N GLY A 80 16.37 -7.65 -1.89
CA GLY A 80 15.11 -7.26 -1.23
C GLY A 80 15.14 -5.88 -0.56
N GLY A 81 16.33 -5.28 -0.45
CA GLY A 81 16.51 -3.98 0.22
C GLY A 81 16.21 -4.01 1.72
N ARG A 82 16.12 -2.82 2.33
CA ARG A 82 15.91 -2.65 3.78
C ARG A 82 14.61 -3.32 4.26
N ARG A 83 13.50 -3.10 3.56
CA ARG A 83 12.18 -3.58 3.98
C ARG A 83 12.08 -5.11 4.01
N SER A 84 12.52 -5.80 2.95
CA SER A 84 12.54 -7.28 2.93
C SER A 84 13.50 -7.87 3.97
N SER A 85 14.63 -7.20 4.22
CA SER A 85 15.59 -7.65 5.25
C SER A 85 15.00 -7.55 6.65
N LEU A 86 14.26 -6.49 6.93
CA LEU A 86 13.56 -6.31 8.21
C LEU A 86 12.42 -7.32 8.38
N MET A 87 11.63 -7.56 7.34
CA MET A 87 10.59 -8.59 7.34
C MET A 87 11.18 -9.98 7.63
N PHE A 88 12.32 -10.33 7.03
CA PHE A 88 12.97 -11.61 7.30
C PHE A 88 13.55 -11.71 8.70
N ALA A 89 14.19 -10.64 9.21
CA ALA A 89 14.69 -10.62 10.59
C ALA A 89 13.55 -10.79 11.61
N GLN A 90 12.40 -10.16 11.36
CA GLN A 90 11.23 -10.31 12.22
C GLN A 90 10.63 -11.71 12.15
N LEU A 91 10.57 -12.32 10.97
CA LEU A 91 10.13 -13.70 10.82
C LEU A 91 10.95 -14.63 11.74
N ILE A 92 12.27 -14.47 11.75
CA ILE A 92 13.15 -15.23 12.64
C ILE A 92 12.85 -14.89 14.11
N SER A 93 12.70 -13.60 14.45
CA SER A 93 12.32 -13.13 15.79
C SER A 93 11.05 -13.81 16.32
N LEU A 94 9.98 -13.87 15.51
CA LEU A 94 8.69 -14.45 15.88
C LEU A 94 8.72 -15.96 16.09
N LEU A 95 9.60 -16.67 15.38
CA LEU A 95 9.74 -18.13 15.48
C LEU A 95 10.67 -18.58 16.62
N GLY A 96 11.22 -17.64 17.41
CA GLY A 96 12.14 -17.94 18.51
C GLY A 96 13.41 -17.08 18.52
N GLY A 97 13.57 -16.20 17.54
CA GLY A 97 14.67 -15.24 17.47
C GLY A 97 16.03 -15.91 17.44
N VAL A 98 16.89 -15.54 18.39
CA VAL A 98 18.23 -16.11 18.51
C VAL A 98 18.21 -17.62 18.81
N ASP A 99 17.11 -18.10 19.40
CA ASP A 99 16.92 -19.50 19.77
C ASP A 99 16.21 -20.30 18.67
N TYR A 100 15.85 -19.68 17.55
CA TYR A 100 15.22 -20.38 16.44
C TYR A 100 16.18 -21.43 15.85
N PRO A 101 15.83 -22.73 15.86
CA PRO A 101 16.72 -23.78 15.42
C PRO A 101 16.85 -23.78 13.88
N ILE A 102 17.85 -23.06 13.37
CA ILE A 102 18.15 -23.01 11.93
C ILE A 102 18.57 -24.39 11.39
N ASN A 103 19.16 -25.23 12.24
CA ASN A 103 19.62 -26.56 11.86
C ASN A 103 18.68 -27.66 12.38
N PRO A 104 18.29 -28.64 11.53
CA PRO A 104 18.67 -28.78 10.13
C PRO A 104 17.91 -27.82 9.20
N TRP A 105 18.61 -27.19 8.25
CA TRP A 105 18.04 -26.18 7.34
C TRP A 105 16.77 -26.63 6.60
N PRO A 106 16.63 -27.87 6.09
CA PRO A 106 15.40 -28.30 5.43
C PRO A 106 14.14 -28.17 6.31
N GLU A 107 14.27 -28.41 7.61
CA GLU A 107 13.18 -28.29 8.56
C GLU A 107 12.87 -26.82 8.85
N ALA A 108 13.89 -26.03 9.17
CA ALA A 108 13.75 -24.59 9.40
C ALA A 108 13.18 -23.88 8.16
N ARG A 109 13.63 -24.26 6.96
CA ARG A 109 13.13 -23.73 5.68
C ARG A 109 11.64 -24.02 5.54
N ARG A 110 11.20 -25.25 5.79
CA ARG A 110 9.78 -25.62 5.72
C ARG A 110 8.93 -24.77 6.66
N GLN A 111 9.35 -24.61 7.92
CA GLN A 111 8.64 -23.80 8.90
C GLN A 111 8.56 -22.32 8.49
N LEU A 112 9.65 -21.75 8.00
CA LEU A 112 9.68 -20.38 7.49
C LEU A 112 8.73 -20.17 6.30
N LEU A 113 8.72 -21.11 5.35
CA LEU A 113 7.85 -21.05 4.18
C LEU A 113 6.37 -21.17 4.59
N THR A 114 6.03 -22.15 5.44
CA THR A 114 4.66 -22.32 5.96
C THR A 114 4.15 -21.07 6.68
N TYR A 115 5.01 -20.41 7.47
CA TYR A 115 4.63 -19.16 8.12
C TYR A 115 4.40 -18.04 7.09
N LEU A 116 5.29 -17.91 6.10
CA LEU A 116 5.14 -16.90 5.05
C LEU A 116 3.89 -17.12 4.19
N ASP A 117 3.55 -18.37 3.87
CA ASP A 117 2.32 -18.71 3.16
C ASP A 117 1.09 -18.24 3.94
N ALA A 118 1.06 -18.56 5.25
CA ALA A 118 -0.01 -18.12 6.13
C ALA A 118 -0.09 -16.59 6.21
N GLN A 119 1.04 -15.88 6.35
CA GLN A 119 1.06 -14.42 6.39
C GLN A 119 0.58 -13.78 5.09
N ILE A 120 1.03 -14.29 3.93
CA ILE A 120 0.61 -13.76 2.63
C ILE A 120 -0.92 -13.87 2.47
N ALA A 121 -1.49 -15.02 2.83
CA ALA A 121 -2.93 -15.26 2.75
C ALA A 121 -3.72 -14.39 3.74
N VAL A 122 -3.28 -14.37 5.01
CA VAL A 122 -3.99 -13.69 6.10
C VAL A 122 -3.93 -12.17 5.95
N SER A 123 -2.78 -11.58 5.63
CA SER A 123 -2.65 -10.12 5.51
C SER A 123 -3.54 -9.51 4.43
N TRP A 124 -3.80 -10.25 3.35
CA TRP A 124 -4.72 -9.80 2.31
C TRP A 124 -6.18 -9.79 2.81
N GLU A 125 -6.60 -10.88 3.44
CA GLU A 125 -7.97 -11.03 3.93
C GLU A 125 -8.24 -10.07 5.09
N GLU A 126 -7.33 -9.98 6.06
CA GLU A 126 -7.44 -9.06 7.19
C GLU A 126 -7.58 -7.61 6.75
N PHE A 127 -6.82 -7.18 5.72
CA PHE A 127 -6.97 -5.81 5.24
C PHE A 127 -8.37 -5.57 4.68
N ARG A 128 -8.85 -6.49 3.84
CA ARG A 128 -10.17 -6.41 3.22
C ARG A 128 -11.30 -6.48 4.25
N SER A 129 -11.17 -7.32 5.27
CA SER A 129 -12.19 -7.52 6.31
C SER A 129 -12.14 -6.44 7.40
N SER A 130 -11.04 -5.69 7.51
CA SER A 130 -10.88 -4.64 8.53
C SER A 130 -11.61 -3.33 8.22
N ILE A 131 -12.29 -3.24 7.07
CA ILE A 131 -12.92 -2.02 6.56
C ILE A 131 -14.32 -2.33 6.03
N ASP A 132 -15.29 -1.47 6.34
CA ASP A 132 -16.70 -1.69 5.94
C ASP A 132 -16.92 -1.50 4.44
N LYS A 133 -16.15 -0.60 3.81
CA LYS A 133 -16.36 -0.21 2.42
C LYS A 133 -15.06 0.00 1.63
N ILE A 134 -15.05 -0.55 0.42
CA ILE A 134 -13.99 -0.32 -0.56
C ILE A 134 -14.57 0.54 -1.68
N PHE A 135 -14.02 1.73 -1.88
CA PHE A 135 -14.41 2.61 -2.99
C PHE A 135 -13.62 2.24 -4.24
N ASP A 136 -14.32 1.68 -5.23
CA ASP A 136 -13.76 1.30 -6.54
C ASP A 136 -14.57 1.93 -7.70
N ASP A 137 -14.83 3.24 -7.61
CA ASP A 137 -15.40 4.06 -8.70
C ASP A 137 -14.45 4.26 -9.89
N LEU A 138 -13.20 3.80 -9.73
CA LEU A 138 -12.20 3.59 -10.77
C LEU A 138 -12.40 2.30 -11.55
N GLU A 139 -13.21 1.35 -11.07
CA GLU A 139 -13.40 0.02 -11.66
C GLU A 139 -12.06 -0.70 -11.94
N CYS A 140 -11.12 -0.58 -11.00
CA CYS A 140 -9.79 -1.14 -11.16
C CYS A 140 -9.80 -2.62 -10.79
N THR A 141 -9.96 -3.50 -11.79
CA THR A 141 -9.94 -4.97 -11.55
C THR A 141 -8.68 -5.44 -10.81
N ARG A 142 -7.57 -4.72 -10.95
CA ARG A 142 -6.30 -5.03 -10.27
C ARG A 142 -6.34 -4.79 -8.76
N ALA A 143 -7.21 -3.92 -8.28
CA ALA A 143 -7.39 -3.68 -6.85
C ALA A 143 -8.06 -4.85 -6.15
N THR A 144 -8.95 -5.57 -6.83
CA THR A 144 -9.77 -6.65 -6.25
C THR A 144 -9.18 -8.04 -6.45
N GLU A 145 -8.26 -8.20 -7.41
CA GLU A 145 -7.50 -9.44 -7.63
C GLU A 145 -6.59 -9.78 -6.40
N PRO A 146 -6.81 -10.91 -5.72
CA PRO A 146 -5.98 -11.36 -4.61
C PRO A 146 -4.58 -11.80 -5.08
N PRO A 147 -3.61 -11.92 -4.17
CA PRO A 147 -2.41 -12.72 -4.44
C PRO A 147 -2.81 -14.16 -4.79
N THR A 148 -2.06 -14.78 -5.69
CA THR A 148 -2.33 -16.12 -6.21
C THR A 148 -1.20 -17.06 -5.83
N ASP A 149 -1.54 -18.29 -5.43
CA ASP A 149 -0.61 -19.39 -5.24
C ASP A 149 -0.92 -20.45 -6.31
N ASP A 150 0.08 -20.78 -7.13
CA ASP A 150 -0.02 -21.82 -8.16
C ASP A 150 0.46 -23.20 -7.65
N GLY A 151 0.73 -23.33 -6.35
CA GLY A 151 1.23 -24.54 -5.70
C GLY A 151 2.75 -24.63 -5.67
N GLU A 152 3.45 -23.81 -6.47
CA GLU A 152 4.91 -23.67 -6.43
C GLU A 152 5.35 -22.28 -6.00
N ARG A 153 4.56 -21.25 -6.33
CA ARG A 153 4.94 -19.85 -6.18
C ARG A 153 3.74 -18.94 -5.93
N TRP A 154 3.93 -18.05 -4.96
CA TRP A 154 3.08 -16.88 -4.82
C TRP A 154 3.35 -15.81 -5.88
N SER A 155 2.28 -15.16 -6.32
CA SER A 155 2.30 -14.02 -7.24
C SER A 155 1.31 -12.95 -6.79
N ALA A 156 1.80 -11.71 -6.73
CA ALA A 156 1.02 -10.51 -6.42
C ALA A 156 1.25 -9.42 -7.48
N VAL A 157 1.43 -9.83 -8.74
CA VAL A 157 1.85 -8.93 -9.81
C VAL A 157 0.83 -7.80 -10.01
N VAL A 158 1.29 -6.56 -9.85
CA VAL A 158 0.60 -5.37 -10.35
C VAL A 158 1.16 -5.07 -11.74
N PRO A 159 0.43 -5.37 -12.83
CA PRO A 159 0.95 -5.21 -14.18
C PRO A 159 1.18 -3.73 -14.52
N HIS A 160 2.11 -3.47 -15.42
CA HIS A 160 2.34 -2.13 -15.97
C HIS A 160 1.10 -1.64 -16.74
N CYS A 161 0.82 -0.35 -16.59
CA CYS A 161 -0.21 0.36 -17.35
C CYS A 161 0.29 0.44 -18.81
N THR A 162 -0.45 -0.10 -19.78
CA THR A 162 -0.05 -0.10 -21.20
C THR A 162 0.02 1.33 -21.75
N LYS A 163 0.94 1.61 -22.68
CA LYS A 163 1.02 2.93 -23.36
C LYS A 163 -0.26 3.20 -24.15
N ALA A 164 -0.71 4.46 -24.19
CA ALA A 164 -1.87 4.90 -24.97
C ALA A 164 -3.14 4.10 -24.68
N ASN A 165 -3.36 3.74 -23.41
CA ASN A 165 -4.54 2.98 -23.02
C ASN A 165 -5.77 3.91 -22.95
N THR A 166 -6.40 4.14 -24.10
CA THR A 166 -7.66 4.89 -24.23
C THR A 166 -8.83 4.27 -23.45
N ARG A 167 -8.66 3.04 -22.93
CA ARG A 167 -9.62 2.33 -22.07
C ARG A 167 -9.17 2.27 -20.60
N CYS A 168 -8.14 3.03 -20.23
CA CYS A 168 -7.69 3.11 -18.85
C CYS A 168 -8.76 3.81 -18.01
N THR A 169 -9.42 3.07 -17.12
CA THR A 169 -10.47 3.60 -16.26
C THR A 169 -9.95 4.67 -15.30
N VAL A 170 -8.66 4.63 -14.93
CA VAL A 170 -7.98 5.69 -14.16
C VAL A 170 -7.98 7.02 -14.93
N VAL A 171 -7.72 7.00 -16.24
CA VAL A 171 -7.75 8.22 -17.08
C VAL A 171 -9.16 8.81 -17.11
N SER A 172 -10.16 7.97 -17.38
CA SER A 172 -11.56 8.39 -17.38
C SER A 172 -12.00 8.93 -16.01
N TYR A 173 -11.57 8.28 -14.92
CA TYR A 173 -11.84 8.74 -13.57
C TYR A 173 -11.25 10.12 -13.33
N VAL A 174 -9.96 10.33 -13.61
CA VAL A 174 -9.32 11.63 -13.37
C VAL A 174 -9.96 12.73 -14.22
N ALA A 175 -10.36 12.43 -15.45
CA ALA A 175 -11.09 13.36 -16.31
C ALA A 175 -12.44 13.79 -15.70
N ARG A 176 -13.18 12.89 -15.03
CA ARG A 176 -14.41 13.24 -14.30
C ARG A 176 -14.15 14.17 -13.10
N HIS A 177 -12.93 14.16 -12.56
CA HIS A 177 -12.53 14.99 -11.42
C HIS A 177 -11.65 16.18 -11.79
N ILE A 178 -11.67 16.63 -13.06
CA ILE A 178 -10.76 17.68 -13.55
C ILE A 178 -10.83 18.98 -12.75
N ASP A 179 -12.01 19.36 -12.26
CA ASP A 179 -12.18 20.58 -11.46
C ASP A 179 -11.62 20.42 -10.04
N ASN A 180 -11.61 19.21 -9.49
CA ASN A 180 -10.91 18.91 -8.23
C ASN A 180 -9.39 19.04 -8.43
N LEU A 181 -8.86 18.58 -9.56
CA LEU A 181 -7.44 18.72 -9.89
C LEU A 181 -7.02 20.19 -10.04
N LYS A 182 -7.84 21.03 -10.67
CA LYS A 182 -7.57 22.48 -10.77
C LYS A 182 -7.49 23.11 -9.39
N ARG A 183 -8.49 22.87 -8.53
CA ARG A 183 -8.51 23.38 -7.15
C ARG A 183 -7.31 22.89 -6.32
N LEU A 184 -6.93 21.62 -6.48
CA LEU A 184 -5.74 21.06 -5.83
C LEU A 184 -4.47 21.80 -6.28
N LEU A 185 -4.31 22.05 -7.58
CA LEU A 185 -3.14 22.77 -8.09
C LEU A 185 -3.09 24.22 -7.62
N GLU A 186 -4.22 24.90 -7.53
CA GLU A 186 -4.30 26.25 -6.97
C GLU A 186 -3.90 26.25 -5.50
N ALA A 187 -4.45 25.34 -4.70
CA ALA A 187 -4.09 25.18 -3.29
C ALA A 187 -2.60 24.88 -3.11
N LEU A 188 -2.04 23.91 -3.85
CA LEU A 188 -0.61 23.57 -3.79
C LEU A 188 0.31 24.70 -4.25
N SER A 189 -0.18 25.57 -5.14
CA SER A 189 0.57 26.75 -5.61
C SER A 189 0.53 27.90 -4.61
N SER A 190 -0.46 27.92 -3.71
CA SER A 190 -0.59 28.90 -2.63
C SER A 190 0.21 28.56 -1.36
N LEU A 191 0.72 27.32 -1.25
CA LEU A 191 1.54 26.90 -0.12
C LEU A 191 2.91 27.60 -0.13
N ASN A 192 3.41 27.91 1.06
CA ASN A 192 4.77 28.39 1.22
C ASN A 192 5.76 27.29 0.75
N PRO A 193 6.78 27.61 -0.07
CA PRO A 193 7.77 26.63 -0.52
C PRO A 193 8.39 25.78 0.60
N ALA A 194 8.53 26.33 1.82
CA ALA A 194 9.06 25.62 2.97
C ALA A 194 8.17 24.45 3.43
N ASP A 195 6.86 24.53 3.20
CA ASP A 195 5.88 23.52 3.61
C ASP A 195 5.65 22.44 2.53
N ILE A 196 6.23 22.62 1.33
CA ILE A 196 6.03 21.69 0.22
C ILE A 196 6.99 20.50 0.34
N THR A 197 6.46 19.38 0.82
CA THR A 197 7.15 18.08 0.90
C THR A 197 7.44 17.50 -0.50
N LYS A 198 8.25 16.43 -0.56
CA LYS A 198 8.58 15.75 -1.82
C LYS A 198 7.33 15.13 -2.46
N GLU A 199 6.45 14.57 -1.65
CA GLU A 199 5.19 13.93 -2.03
C GLU A 199 4.24 14.97 -2.63
N LEU A 200 4.09 16.14 -1.98
CA LEU A 200 3.29 17.24 -2.50
C LEU A 200 3.82 17.79 -3.83
N ARG A 201 5.16 17.85 -4.03
CA ARG A 201 5.76 18.20 -5.33
C ARG A 201 5.41 17.16 -6.40
N SER A 202 5.43 15.87 -6.05
CA SER A 202 5.05 14.78 -6.96
C SER A 202 3.59 14.92 -7.39
N ILE A 203 2.68 15.08 -6.43
CA ILE A 203 1.24 15.29 -6.69
C ILE A 203 1.03 16.52 -7.56
N ARG A 204 1.67 17.66 -7.25
CA ARG A 204 1.60 18.88 -8.07
C ARG A 204 2.05 18.63 -9.50
N LYS A 205 3.16 17.92 -9.70
CA LYS A 205 3.67 17.61 -11.05
C LYS A 205 2.67 16.75 -11.82
N VAL A 206 2.21 15.66 -11.22
CA VAL A 206 1.25 14.74 -11.84
C VAL A 206 -0.05 15.45 -12.22
N ALA A 207 -0.61 16.25 -11.30
CA ALA A 207 -1.83 17.00 -11.56
C ALA A 207 -1.64 18.01 -12.72
N ALA A 208 -0.51 18.72 -12.76
CA ALA A 208 -0.21 19.69 -13.81
C ALA A 208 -0.02 19.05 -15.19
N GLU A 209 0.61 17.87 -15.24
CA GLU A 209 0.72 17.07 -16.47
C GLU A 209 -0.66 16.58 -16.92
N THR A 210 -1.47 16.09 -15.98
CA THR A 210 -2.80 15.57 -16.27
C THR A 210 -3.75 16.64 -16.83
N LEU A 211 -3.70 17.87 -16.31
CA LEU A 211 -4.47 19.00 -16.85
C LEU A 211 -4.11 19.35 -18.30
N LYS A 212 -2.94 18.92 -18.78
CA LYS A 212 -2.52 19.09 -20.18
C LYS A 212 -2.90 17.89 -21.05
N ASN A 213 -3.75 16.99 -20.56
CA ASN A 213 -4.07 15.69 -21.16
C ASN A 213 -2.84 14.80 -21.36
N THR A 214 -1.83 14.96 -20.50
CA THR A 214 -0.66 14.08 -20.44
C THR A 214 -0.79 13.20 -19.20
N TYR A 215 -0.85 11.89 -19.38
CA TYR A 215 -1.01 10.93 -18.29
C TYR A 215 0.34 10.26 -17.97
N PRO A 216 1.12 10.76 -16.99
CA PRO A 216 2.49 10.29 -16.75
C PRO A 216 2.60 8.83 -16.33
N TRP A 217 1.50 8.20 -15.93
CA TRP A 217 1.44 6.76 -15.61
C TRP A 217 1.25 5.86 -16.83
N GLU A 218 0.93 6.39 -18.01
CA GLU A 218 0.85 5.58 -19.21
C GLU A 218 2.21 4.97 -19.59
N GLY A 219 2.23 3.67 -19.86
CA GLY A 219 3.46 2.93 -20.13
C GLY A 219 4.34 2.67 -18.91
N THR A 220 3.89 3.03 -17.70
CA THR A 220 4.62 2.80 -16.44
C THR A 220 3.73 2.12 -15.40
N THR A 221 4.07 2.19 -14.11
CA THR A 221 3.19 1.69 -13.04
C THR A 221 2.32 2.83 -12.53
N CYS A 222 1.03 2.57 -12.31
CA CYS A 222 0.11 3.54 -11.73
C CYS A 222 0.43 3.92 -10.25
N ARG A 223 1.50 3.35 -9.67
CA ARG A 223 2.09 3.74 -8.38
C ARG A 223 2.50 5.21 -8.30
N SER A 224 2.93 5.83 -9.39
CA SER A 224 3.33 7.25 -9.39
C SER A 224 2.18 8.21 -9.13
N VAL A 225 0.93 7.71 -9.20
CA VAL A 225 -0.29 8.49 -9.01
C VAL A 225 -1.18 7.96 -7.88
N GLY A 226 -0.70 7.00 -7.08
CA GLY A 226 -1.45 6.39 -5.97
C GLY A 226 -2.04 7.44 -5.02
N ASP A 227 -1.18 8.30 -4.44
CA ASP A 227 -1.59 9.36 -3.53
C ASP A 227 -2.66 10.30 -4.11
N LEU A 228 -2.54 10.65 -5.40
CA LEU A 228 -3.53 11.49 -6.07
C LEU A 228 -4.87 10.77 -6.17
N LEU A 229 -4.87 9.48 -6.53
CA LEU A 229 -6.09 8.70 -6.68
C LEU A 229 -6.77 8.43 -5.33
N ILE A 230 -5.99 8.07 -4.30
CA ILE A 230 -6.48 7.93 -2.93
C ILE A 230 -7.10 9.26 -2.46
N GLY A 231 -6.39 10.38 -2.66
CA GLY A 231 -6.89 11.72 -2.33
C GLY A 231 -8.22 12.04 -3.02
N LEU A 232 -8.33 11.80 -4.34
CA LEU A 232 -9.56 12.06 -5.09
C LEU A 232 -10.74 11.19 -4.62
N GLN A 233 -10.52 9.91 -4.35
CA GLN A 233 -11.60 9.01 -3.87
C GLN A 233 -12.02 9.37 -2.44
N SER A 234 -11.05 9.75 -1.60
CA SER A 234 -11.29 10.16 -0.22
C SER A 234 -11.99 11.51 -0.09
N ASN A 235 -12.02 12.34 -1.15
CA ASN A 235 -12.67 13.65 -1.16
C ASN A 235 -14.20 13.59 -0.92
N SER A 236 -14.81 12.42 -1.13
CA SER A 236 -16.23 12.18 -0.80
C SER A 236 -16.46 11.81 0.68
N GLY A 237 -15.39 11.45 1.40
CA GLY A 237 -15.41 11.12 2.83
C GLY A 237 -15.22 12.35 3.71
N LYS A 238 -15.49 12.17 5.01
CA LYS A 238 -15.33 13.26 6.00
C LYS A 238 -13.85 13.58 6.27
N VAL A 239 -13.01 12.55 6.39
CA VAL A 239 -11.61 12.66 6.78
C VAL A 239 -10.80 11.54 6.13
N LEU A 240 -9.57 11.85 5.72
CA LEU A 240 -8.53 10.87 5.37
C LEU A 240 -7.57 10.69 6.57
N ILE A 241 -7.51 9.48 7.10
CA ILE A 241 -6.63 9.09 8.21
C ILE A 241 -5.39 8.42 7.62
N SER A 242 -4.24 9.05 7.82
CA SER A 242 -2.95 8.53 7.42
C SER A 242 -1.99 8.37 8.60
N SER A 243 -0.84 7.75 8.35
CA SER A 243 0.26 7.65 9.33
C SER A 243 0.79 9.01 9.81
N ASN A 244 0.52 10.08 9.05
CA ASN A 244 0.88 11.46 9.39
C ASN A 244 -0.30 12.27 9.98
N TYR A 245 -1.44 11.62 10.25
CA TYR A 245 -2.62 12.29 10.77
C TYR A 245 -2.35 12.83 12.19
N LYS A 246 -2.08 14.13 12.27
CA LYS A 246 -2.09 14.90 13.51
C LYS A 246 -3.48 15.49 13.60
N GLY A 247 -4.35 14.96 14.45
CA GLY A 247 -5.76 15.35 14.53
C GLY A 247 -5.97 16.86 14.50
N VAL A 248 -6.37 17.39 13.34
CA VAL A 248 -6.84 18.76 13.19
C VAL A 248 -8.26 18.65 12.66
N PHE A 249 -9.21 19.02 13.52
CA PHE A 249 -10.60 19.20 13.15
C PHE A 249 -10.66 20.20 11.99
N CYS A 250 -10.95 19.73 10.78
CA CYS A 250 -11.63 20.56 9.81
C CYS A 250 -13.02 20.82 10.40
N LYS A 251 -13.15 21.90 11.18
CA LYS A 251 -14.45 22.53 11.39
C LYS A 251 -14.94 22.90 10.00
N SER A 252 -15.92 22.17 9.51
CA SER A 252 -16.76 22.62 8.40
C SER A 252 -17.31 23.98 8.79
N SER A 253 -16.85 25.02 8.13
CA SER A 253 -17.45 26.34 8.17
C SER A 253 -18.87 26.20 7.62
N GLY A 254 -19.86 26.18 8.52
CA GLY A 254 -21.24 26.53 8.23
C GLY A 254 -21.43 28.04 8.37
#